data_AF-A0A7C2Q7V2-F1
#
_entry.id   AF-A0A7C2Q7V2-F1
#
_cell.length_a   1.000
_cell.length_b   1.000
_cell.length_c   1.000
_cell.angle_alpha   90.00
_cell.angle_beta   90.00
_cell.angle_gamma   90.00
#
_symmetry.space_group_name_H-M   'P 1'
#
loop_
_entity.id
_entity.type
_entity.pdbx_description
1 polymer ?
#
loop_
_entity_poly.entity_id
_entity_poly.type
_entity_poly.pdbx_seq_one_letter_code
_entity_poly.pdbx_strand_id
1 'polypeptide(L)'
;METTPPPTAERPLKVLRPNQTNCDEKDEKGKPCWGPLKVWHTAPTEVRQKAPEGMILYRCQACQTVYYGPPRELPLRRIPRRVSILGW
;
A
#
# COMPACT_ATOMS: atom_id res chain seq x y z
N MET A 1 -27.03 18.23 2.58
CA MET A 1 -26.96 17.40 1.37
C MET A 1 -25.54 16.86 1.31
N GLU A 2 -25.28 15.73 1.97
CA GLU A 2 -23.93 15.13 2.01
C GLU A 2 -23.65 14.42 0.69
N THR A 3 -22.79 15.03 -0.12
CA THR A 3 -22.23 14.40 -1.32
C THR A 3 -21.27 13.31 -0.87
N THR A 4 -21.75 12.06 -0.84
CA THR A 4 -20.91 10.86 -0.76
C THR A 4 -20.16 10.73 -2.09
N PRO A 5 -18.82 10.87 -2.15
CA PRO A 5 -18.10 10.56 -3.38
C PRO A 5 -18.20 9.04 -3.63
N PRO A 6 -18.55 8.58 -4.84
CA PRO A 6 -18.70 7.16 -5.14
C PRO A 6 -17.37 6.43 -4.88
N PRO A 7 -17.33 5.37 -4.07
CA PRO A 7 -16.10 4.67 -3.78
C PRO A 7 -15.72 3.74 -4.95
N THR A 8 -14.67 4.14 -5.68
CA THR A 8 -13.56 3.23 -5.96
C THR A 8 -13.86 1.99 -6.84
N ALA A 9 -14.59 2.12 -7.95
CA ALA A 9 -14.73 1.04 -8.95
C ALA A 9 -13.95 1.28 -10.26
N GLU A 10 -13.72 2.55 -10.63
CA GLU A 10 -13.17 2.91 -11.96
C GLU A 10 -11.69 3.30 -11.96
N ARG A 11 -11.09 3.53 -10.78
CA ARG A 11 -9.66 3.92 -10.73
C ARG A 11 -8.78 2.70 -11.09
N PRO A 12 -7.85 2.85 -12.04
CA PRO A 12 -6.98 1.75 -12.44
C PRO A 12 -6.11 1.29 -11.28
N LEU A 13 -5.93 -0.02 -11.16
CA LEU A 13 -5.01 -0.61 -10.20
C LEU A 13 -3.57 -0.25 -10.54
N LYS A 14 -2.80 0.18 -9.54
CA LYS A 14 -1.38 0.54 -9.72
C LYS A 14 -0.45 -0.56 -9.26
N VAL A 15 0.67 -0.72 -9.96
CA VAL A 15 1.76 -1.58 -9.52
C VAL A 15 2.42 -0.98 -8.29
N LEU A 16 2.60 -1.77 -7.23
CA LEU A 16 3.37 -1.40 -6.06
C LEU A 16 4.87 -1.33 -6.41
N ARG A 17 5.54 -0.21 -6.11
CA ARG A 17 7.01 -0.12 -6.25
C ARG A 17 7.70 -0.97 -5.16
N PRO A 18 8.92 -1.48 -5.41
CA PRO A 18 9.69 -2.20 -4.40
C PRO A 18 9.88 -1.32 -3.16
N ASN A 19 9.69 -1.91 -1.97
CA ASN A 19 9.77 -1.22 -0.67
C ASN A 19 8.81 -0.04 -0.46
N GLN A 20 7.80 0.14 -1.32
CA GLN A 20 6.82 1.20 -1.17
C GLN A 20 5.90 0.92 0.02
N THR A 21 5.98 1.74 1.06
CA THR A 21 5.08 1.71 2.23
C THR A 21 4.01 2.79 2.19
N ASN A 22 4.25 3.87 1.46
CA ASN A 22 3.42 5.07 1.41
C ASN A 22 2.86 5.32 0.01
N CYS A 23 1.73 6.03 -0.03
CA CYS A 23 1.02 6.31 -1.27
C CYS A 23 1.73 7.41 -2.07
N ASP A 24 1.98 7.13 -3.35
CA ASP A 24 2.57 8.06 -4.31
C ASP A 24 1.50 8.74 -5.19
N GLU A 25 0.21 8.55 -4.85
CA GLU A 25 -0.89 9.19 -5.57
C GLU A 25 -0.78 10.70 -5.44
N LYS A 26 -0.81 11.42 -6.58
CA LYS A 26 -0.71 12.88 -6.60
C LYS A 26 -2.11 13.48 -6.59
N ASP A 27 -2.33 14.45 -5.71
CA ASP A 27 -3.54 15.27 -5.68
C ASP A 27 -3.54 16.31 -6.82
N GLU A 28 -4.65 17.04 -6.99
CA GLU A 28 -4.83 18.10 -8.00
C GLU A 28 -3.75 19.21 -7.93
N LYS A 29 -3.15 19.39 -6.74
CA LYS A 29 -2.05 20.33 -6.49
C LYS A 29 -0.65 19.72 -6.72
N GLY A 30 -0.58 18.50 -7.25
CA GLY A 30 0.66 17.77 -7.54
C GLY A 30 1.39 17.22 -6.31
N LYS A 31 0.83 17.37 -5.10
CA LYS A 31 1.43 16.83 -3.87
C LYS A 31 1.10 15.34 -3.74
N PRO A 32 2.09 14.49 -3.39
CA PRO A 32 1.83 13.09 -3.10
C PRO A 32 1.08 12.90 -1.78
N CYS A 33 0.17 11.93 -1.74
CA CYS A 33 -0.73 11.67 -0.61
C CYS A 33 0.02 11.25 0.67
N TRP A 34 1.09 10.47 0.56
CA TRP A 34 1.91 9.96 1.67
C TRP A 34 1.16 9.07 2.69
N GLY A 35 -0.11 8.75 2.43
CA GLY A 35 -0.90 7.87 3.28
C GLY A 35 -0.30 6.45 3.37
N PRO A 36 -0.44 5.76 4.53
CA PRO A 36 0.08 4.42 4.70
C PRO A 36 -0.72 3.42 3.85
N LEU A 37 -0.01 2.58 3.09
CA LEU A 37 -0.61 1.46 2.36
C LEU A 37 -0.67 0.24 3.28
N LYS A 38 -1.87 -0.29 3.48
CA LYS A 38 -2.11 -1.53 4.23
C LYS A 38 -2.67 -2.61 3.31
N VAL A 39 -2.48 -3.87 3.67
CA VAL A 39 -3.08 -4.99 2.96
C VAL A 39 -4.61 -4.91 3.05
N TRP A 40 -5.30 -5.13 1.93
CA TRP A 40 -6.75 -5.07 1.85
C TRP A 40 -7.35 -6.47 1.63
N HIS A 41 -7.69 -7.15 2.72
CA HIS A 41 -8.23 -8.52 2.69
C HIS A 41 -9.69 -8.61 2.22
N THR A 42 -10.47 -7.54 2.43
CA THR A 42 -11.90 -7.43 2.13
C THR A 42 -12.18 -6.81 0.76
N ALA A 43 -11.22 -6.87 -0.16
CA ALA A 43 -11.41 -6.35 -1.51
C ALA A 43 -12.52 -7.15 -2.25
N PRO A 44 -13.44 -6.46 -2.95
CA PRO A 44 -14.48 -7.12 -3.74
C PRO A 44 -13.86 -7.95 -4.87
N THR A 45 -14.57 -8.98 -5.29
CA THR A 45 -14.07 -9.95 -6.29
C THR A 45 -13.72 -9.27 -7.62
N GLU A 46 -14.46 -8.24 -8.02
CA GLU A 46 -14.21 -7.46 -9.24
C GLU A 46 -12.82 -6.80 -9.24
N VAL A 47 -12.38 -6.31 -8.07
CA VAL A 47 -11.06 -5.67 -7.92
C VAL A 47 -9.97 -6.74 -7.85
N ARG A 48 -10.25 -7.89 -7.22
CA ARG A 48 -9.33 -9.04 -7.21
C ARG A 48 -9.08 -9.60 -8.60
N GLN A 49 -10.11 -9.69 -9.44
CA GLN A 49 -10.01 -10.19 -10.82
C GLN A 49 -9.16 -9.28 -11.72
N LYS A 50 -9.10 -7.97 -11.42
CA LYS A 50 -8.23 -7.03 -12.14
C LYS A 50 -6.75 -7.17 -11.78
N ALA A 51 -6.43 -7.79 -10.64
CA ALA A 51 -5.06 -8.03 -10.22
C ALA A 51 -4.57 -9.38 -10.76
N PRO A 52 -3.28 -9.49 -11.13
CA PRO A 52 -2.69 -10.77 -11.51
C PRO A 52 -2.76 -11.77 -10.35
N GLU A 53 -2.90 -13.06 -10.69
CA GLU A 53 -2.99 -14.14 -9.71
C GLU A 53 -1.75 -14.18 -8.81
N GLY A 54 -1.96 -14.48 -7.53
CA GLY A 54 -0.90 -14.55 -6.52
C GLY A 54 -0.42 -13.20 -5.97
N MET A 55 -0.95 -12.06 -6.45
CA MET A 55 -0.60 -10.74 -5.92
C MET A 55 -1.54 -10.29 -4.79
N ILE A 56 -0.97 -9.52 -3.86
CA ILE A 56 -1.68 -8.94 -2.72
C ILE A 56 -2.16 -7.54 -3.09
N LEU A 57 -3.40 -7.25 -2.71
CA LEU A 57 -3.97 -5.91 -2.82
C LEU A 57 -3.60 -5.07 -1.60
N TYR A 58 -3.12 -3.86 -1.86
CA TYR A 58 -2.83 -2.83 -0.88
C TYR A 58 -3.75 -1.65 -1.08
N ARG A 59 -4.33 -1.10 -0.01
CA ARG A 59 -5.18 0.10 -0.04
C ARG A 59 -4.57 1.19 0.82
N CYS A 60 -4.46 2.39 0.25
CA CYS A 60 -4.09 3.58 1.00
C CYS A 60 -5.20 3.94 2.01
N GLN A 61 -4.84 4.20 3.26
CA GLN A 61 -5.82 4.59 4.29
C GLN A 61 -6.33 6.03 4.15
N ALA A 62 -5.62 6.90 3.41
CA ALA A 62 -6.01 8.29 3.22
C ALA A 62 -6.86 8.47 1.94
N CYS A 63 -6.27 8.24 0.76
CA CYS A 63 -6.93 8.48 -0.54
C CYS A 63 -7.64 7.26 -1.14
N GLN A 64 -7.54 6.09 -0.48
CA GLN A 64 -8.16 4.84 -0.91
C GLN A 64 -7.68 4.28 -2.26
N THR A 65 -6.62 4.83 -2.85
CA THR A 65 -5.96 4.24 -4.03
C THR A 65 -5.54 2.80 -3.74
N VAL A 66 -5.78 1.93 -4.71
CA VAL A 66 -5.50 0.50 -4.63
C VAL A 66 -4.27 0.17 -5.47
N TYR A 67 -3.35 -0.55 -4.85
CA TYR A 67 -2.14 -1.08 -5.47
C TYR A 67 -2.18 -2.60 -5.43
N TYR A 68 -1.47 -3.24 -6.34
CA TYR A 68 -1.22 -4.67 -6.31
C TYR A 68 0.29 -4.92 -6.36
N GLY A 69 0.73 -5.99 -5.70
CA GLY A 69 2.14 -6.36 -5.70
C GLY A 69 2.40 -7.64 -4.93
N PRO A 70 3.64 -8.12 -4.93
CA PRO A 70 4.04 -9.24 -4.09
C PRO A 70 3.81 -8.89 -2.61
N PRO A 71 3.65 -9.91 -1.74
CA PRO A 71 3.64 -9.69 -0.31
C PRO A 71 4.92 -8.96 0.11
N ARG A 72 4.76 -7.83 0.80
CA ARG A 72 5.88 -7.12 1.40
C ARG A 72 6.61 -8.05 2.35
N GLU A 73 7.86 -8.33 2.01
CA GLU A 73 8.81 -8.85 2.98
C GLU A 73 8.96 -7.76 4.05
N LEU A 74 8.40 -8.00 5.23
CA LEU A 74 8.76 -7.21 6.40
C LEU A 74 10.29 -7.25 6.48
N PRO A 75 10.98 -6.13 6.77
CA PRO A 75 12.40 -6.23 7.06
C PRO A 75 12.52 -7.28 8.16
N LEU A 76 13.24 -8.38 7.88
CA LEU A 76 13.67 -9.35 8.87
C LEU A 76 14.05 -8.50 10.07
N ARG A 77 13.38 -8.71 11.22
CA ARG A 77 13.66 -7.97 12.46
C ARG A 77 15.14 -7.71 12.46
N ARG A 78 15.57 -6.43 12.41
CA ARG A 78 16.99 -6.13 12.60
C ARG A 78 17.30 -6.72 13.96
N ILE A 79 17.86 -7.93 13.96
CA ILE A 79 18.45 -8.52 15.15
C ILE A 79 19.50 -7.48 15.47
N PRO A 80 19.38 -6.74 16.59
CA PRO A 80 20.43 -5.80 16.94
C PRO A 80 21.69 -6.64 16.94
N ARG A 81 22.66 -6.29 16.08
CA ARG A 81 24.02 -6.85 16.18
C ARG A 81 24.34 -6.69 17.65
N ARG A 82 24.53 -7.82 18.37
CA ARG A 82 24.77 -7.84 19.81
C ARG A 82 25.79 -6.75 20.06
N VAL A 83 25.36 -5.63 20.65
CA VAL A 83 26.28 -4.58 21.06
C VAL A 83 27.16 -5.28 22.07
N SER A 84 28.43 -5.48 21.73
CA SER A 84 29.39 -6.02 22.68
C SER A 84 29.40 -5.06 23.86
N ILE A 85 28.89 -5.52 24.99
CA ILE A 85 28.82 -4.75 26.25
C ILE A 85 30.23 -4.47 26.81
N LEU A 86 31.26 -5.09 26.23
CA LEU A 86 32.66 -4.84 26.54
C LEU A 86 33.21 -3.85 25.51
N GLY A 87 33.11 -2.56 25.83
CA GLY A 87 33.73 -1.48 25.07
C GLY A 87 35.24 -1.52 25.19
N TRP A 88 35.90 -1.70 24.05
CA TRP A 88 37.32 -1.40 23.77
C TRP A 88 37.38 -0.76 22.39
#